data_AF-A0A4R3XSF0-F1
#
_entry.id   AF-A0A4R3XSF0-F1
#
_cell.length_a   1.000
_cell.length_b   1.000
_cell.length_c   1.000
_cell.angle_alpha   90.00
_cell.angle_beta   90.00
_cell.angle_gamma   90.00
#
_symmetry.space_group_name_H-M   'P 1'
#
loop_
_entity.id
_entity.type
_entity.pdbx_description
1 polymer ?
#
loop_
_entity_poly.entity_id
_entity_poly.type
_entity_poly.pdbx_seq_one_letter_code
_entity_poly.pdbx_strand_id
1 'polypeptide(L)'
;MPQLPSGRHVAIDPYPLLELLDDSDNAANIHKILPIDSISKMMDWLLVAYFITPEDAHGKGIDPKMGEGSLTPPPGLVYMRTGFTLSRWDELAVDWSKEDRTAMMAFLSEPRYLDYMEHRLMNVKQRQQRILSSDSVTTKLLAGMWMAGIHPAQDENHQTIWGEETLLEWDTYDMLAALKRIVAYMVTHPEIYQEHGNVFDRASGMWQMFSGHHPFLRQLFTPDISVRDVAKEWREVGHLGLLSAEKQAWFHNQMVIECTNLCNLAGETLEKNCPHAFAILTLVSLSPAGVKST
;
A
#
# COMPACT_ATOMS: atom_id res chain seq x y z
N MET A 1 -3.25 -22.98 18.45
CA MET A 1 -3.80 -22.78 19.80
C MET A 1 -2.85 -23.42 20.80
N PRO A 2 -1.87 -22.69 21.35
CA PRO A 2 -1.05 -23.21 22.43
C PRO A 2 -1.83 -23.23 23.75
N GLN A 3 -1.63 -24.28 24.55
CA GLN A 3 -1.88 -24.25 25.98
C GLN A 3 -0.56 -23.84 26.66
N LEU A 4 -0.59 -22.74 27.40
CA LEU A 4 0.59 -22.24 28.09
C LEU A 4 0.83 -23.03 29.40
N PRO A 5 2.05 -23.02 29.97
CA PRO A 5 2.38 -23.66 31.25
C PRO A 5 1.45 -23.32 32.42
N SER A 6 0.89 -22.10 32.46
CA SER A 6 -0.13 -21.72 33.45
C SER A 6 -1.49 -22.41 33.28
N GLY A 7 -1.69 -23.16 32.20
CA GLY A 7 -2.97 -23.73 31.79
C GLY A 7 -3.81 -22.83 30.88
N ARG A 8 -3.37 -21.58 30.63
CA ARG A 8 -4.08 -20.64 29.75
C ARG A 8 -4.12 -21.16 28.31
N HIS A 9 -5.31 -21.18 27.70
CA HIS A 9 -5.48 -21.51 26.30
C HIS A 9 -5.53 -20.23 25.45
N VAL A 10 -4.56 -20.07 24.56
CA VAL A 10 -4.46 -18.89 23.69
C VAL A 10 -4.79 -19.28 22.25
N ALA A 11 -5.54 -18.43 21.57
CA ALA A 11 -5.89 -18.56 20.16
C ALA A 11 -5.44 -17.34 19.38
N ILE A 12 -5.16 -17.56 18.09
CA ILE A 12 -4.92 -16.50 17.12
C ILE A 12 -6.13 -16.52 16.19
N ASP A 13 -6.89 -15.43 16.19
CA ASP A 13 -8.09 -15.26 15.39
C ASP A 13 -7.75 -14.48 14.11
N PRO A 14 -7.75 -15.14 12.94
CA PRO A 14 -7.48 -14.50 11.66
C PRO A 14 -8.71 -13.80 11.07
N TYR A 15 -9.88 -13.89 11.71
CA TYR A 15 -11.14 -13.52 11.07
C TYR A 15 -11.21 -12.06 10.59
N PRO A 16 -10.69 -11.05 11.31
CA PRO A 16 -10.68 -9.68 10.79
C PRO A 16 -9.87 -9.53 9.49
N LEU A 17 -8.74 -10.24 9.37
CA LEU A 17 -8.00 -10.31 8.11
C LEU A 17 -8.84 -10.98 7.02
N LEU A 18 -9.52 -12.09 7.34
CA LEU A 18 -10.35 -12.79 6.36
C LEU A 18 -11.52 -11.92 5.87
N GLU A 19 -12.23 -11.24 6.78
CA GLU A 19 -13.30 -10.30 6.42
C GLU A 19 -12.77 -9.16 5.54
N LEU A 20 -11.60 -8.61 5.87
CA LEU A 20 -10.96 -7.59 5.05
C LEU A 20 -10.67 -8.10 3.63
N LEU A 21 -10.18 -9.35 3.50
CA LEU A 21 -9.84 -9.94 2.20
C LEU A 21 -11.06 -10.41 1.41
N ASP A 22 -12.16 -10.76 2.09
CA ASP A 22 -13.43 -11.12 1.45
C ASP A 22 -14.11 -9.88 0.85
N ASP A 23 -13.96 -8.71 1.48
CA ASP A 23 -14.44 -7.41 1.00
C ASP A 23 -13.31 -6.58 0.34
N SER A 24 -12.41 -7.25 -0.39
CA SER A 24 -11.23 -6.61 -1.00
C SER A 24 -11.55 -5.62 -2.12
N ASP A 25 -12.72 -5.77 -2.73
CA ASP A 25 -13.15 -4.95 -3.87
C ASP A 25 -13.79 -3.63 -3.42
N ASN A 26 -14.06 -3.50 -2.12
CA ASN A 26 -14.54 -2.27 -1.52
C ASN A 26 -13.43 -1.22 -1.47
N ALA A 27 -13.70 -0.05 -2.04
CA ALA A 27 -12.80 1.10 -2.07
C ALA A 27 -12.23 1.45 -0.68
N ALA A 28 -13.04 1.31 0.38
CA ALA A 28 -12.64 1.59 1.76
C ALA A 28 -11.63 0.58 2.34
N ASN A 29 -11.35 -0.53 1.65
CA ASN A 29 -10.45 -1.59 2.10
C ASN A 29 -9.16 -1.70 1.29
N ILE A 30 -9.11 -1.13 0.09
CA ILE A 30 -7.91 -1.17 -0.79
C ILE A 30 -6.66 -0.69 -0.04
N HIS A 31 -6.73 0.48 0.60
CA HIS A 31 -5.62 1.08 1.33
C HIS A 31 -5.25 0.35 2.64
N LYS A 32 -6.10 -0.56 3.12
CA LYS A 32 -5.81 -1.42 4.29
C LYS A 32 -5.07 -2.68 3.87
N ILE A 33 -5.33 -3.18 2.65
CA ILE A 33 -4.76 -4.42 2.11
C ILE A 33 -3.39 -4.17 1.47
N LEU A 34 -3.25 -3.12 0.65
CA LEU A 34 -2.01 -2.78 -0.04
C LEU A 34 -0.76 -2.60 0.87
N PRO A 35 -0.84 -2.05 2.11
CA PRO A 35 0.32 -1.97 3.00
C PRO A 35 0.82 -3.31 3.54
N ILE A 36 0.04 -4.39 3.43
CA ILE A 36 0.40 -5.68 4.05
C ILE A 36 1.43 -6.39 3.18
N ASP A 37 2.71 -6.10 3.40
CA ASP A 37 3.81 -6.63 2.59
C ASP A 37 4.58 -7.80 3.21
N SER A 38 4.38 -8.01 4.51
CA SER A 38 5.17 -8.91 5.34
C SER A 38 4.29 -9.55 6.41
N ILE A 39 4.78 -10.66 7.00
CA ILE A 39 4.10 -11.31 8.13
C ILE A 39 3.92 -10.33 9.30
N SER A 40 4.94 -9.49 9.57
CA SER A 40 4.89 -8.50 10.65
C SER A 40 3.72 -7.53 10.49
N LYS A 41 3.54 -6.93 9.30
CA LYS A 41 2.39 -6.05 9.01
C LYS A 41 1.06 -6.80 9.02
N MET A 42 1.06 -8.07 8.63
CA MET A 42 -0.15 -8.90 8.69
C MET A 42 -0.59 -9.17 10.13
N MET A 43 0.33 -9.20 11.11
CA MET A 43 0.00 -9.41 12.53
C MET A 43 -0.90 -8.32 13.12
N ASP A 44 -0.95 -7.13 12.53
CA ASP A 44 -1.89 -6.06 12.91
C ASP A 44 -3.36 -6.43 12.65
N TRP A 45 -3.62 -7.42 11.81
CA TRP A 45 -4.96 -7.89 11.43
C TRP A 45 -5.35 -9.22 12.09
N LEU A 46 -4.46 -9.78 12.90
CA LEU A 46 -4.70 -11.03 13.62
C LEU A 46 -4.96 -10.70 15.08
N LEU A 47 -6.03 -11.23 15.67
CA LEU A 47 -6.34 -10.97 17.08
C LEU A 47 -5.79 -12.07 17.97
N VAL A 48 -5.40 -11.70 19.18
CA VAL A 48 -5.16 -12.65 20.27
C VAL A 48 -6.46 -12.86 21.03
N ALA A 49 -6.81 -14.12 21.26
CA ALA A 49 -8.00 -14.52 21.99
C ALA A 49 -7.66 -15.58 23.05
N TYR A 50 -8.55 -15.72 24.02
CA TYR A 50 -8.47 -16.77 25.03
C TYR A 50 -9.64 -17.74 24.91
N PHE A 51 -9.38 -18.98 25.32
CA PHE A 51 -10.43 -19.90 25.74
C PHE A 51 -10.41 -19.96 27.27
N ILE A 52 -11.51 -19.52 27.88
CA ILE A 52 -11.66 -19.41 29.34
C ILE A 52 -12.97 -20.06 29.80
N THR A 53 -13.15 -20.21 31.10
CA THR A 53 -14.41 -20.74 31.64
C THR A 53 -15.57 -19.74 31.40
N PRO A 54 -16.82 -20.21 31.29
CA PRO A 54 -17.98 -19.33 31.18
C PRO A 54 -18.09 -18.33 32.34
N GLU A 55 -17.70 -18.74 33.55
CA GLU A 55 -17.68 -17.89 34.74
C GLU A 55 -16.71 -16.71 34.58
N ASP A 56 -15.49 -16.98 34.12
CA ASP A 56 -14.46 -15.97 33.88
C ASP A 56 -14.82 -15.05 32.71
N ALA A 57 -15.60 -15.55 31.74
CA ALA A 57 -16.03 -14.77 30.61
C ALA A 57 -17.07 -13.69 30.97
N HIS A 58 -17.65 -13.73 32.17
CA HIS A 58 -18.68 -12.79 32.64
C HIS A 58 -19.80 -12.54 31.61
N GLY A 59 -20.21 -13.59 30.89
CA GLY A 59 -21.25 -13.54 29.86
C GLY A 59 -20.84 -12.91 28.51
N LYS A 60 -19.54 -12.64 28.28
CA LYS A 60 -19.02 -12.07 27.03
C LYS A 60 -18.45 -13.11 26.06
N GLY A 61 -18.54 -14.40 26.40
CA GLY A 61 -18.11 -15.47 25.52
C GLY A 61 -18.91 -15.47 24.22
N ILE A 62 -18.24 -15.66 23.09
CA ILE A 62 -18.88 -15.83 21.78
C ILE A 62 -18.48 -17.18 21.19
N ASP A 63 -19.35 -17.78 20.38
CA ASP A 63 -18.99 -18.98 19.65
C ASP A 63 -17.96 -18.63 18.56
N PRO A 64 -16.75 -19.20 18.62
CA PRO A 64 -15.74 -18.89 17.63
C PRO A 64 -16.11 -19.51 16.29
N LYS A 65 -15.98 -18.73 15.22
CA LYS A 65 -15.97 -19.30 13.86
C LYS A 65 -14.64 -20.01 13.65
N MET A 66 -14.66 -21.33 13.73
CA MET A 66 -13.46 -22.13 13.60
C MET A 66 -12.98 -22.14 12.15
N GLY A 67 -11.71 -21.79 11.93
CA GLY A 67 -11.08 -21.89 10.61
C GLY A 67 -10.86 -23.34 10.18
N GLU A 68 -10.73 -23.56 8.87
CA GLU A 68 -10.36 -24.85 8.30
C GLU A 68 -9.01 -25.33 8.87
N GLY A 69 -8.95 -26.59 9.32
CA GLY A 69 -7.77 -27.17 9.96
C GLY A 69 -7.54 -26.75 11.43
N SER A 70 -8.42 -25.93 12.02
CA SER A 70 -8.34 -25.61 13.44
C SER A 70 -8.74 -26.82 14.30
N LEU A 71 -8.07 -26.99 15.44
CA LEU A 71 -8.49 -27.95 16.47
C LEU A 71 -9.80 -27.50 17.10
N THR A 72 -10.63 -28.45 17.54
CA THR A 72 -11.85 -28.11 18.28
C THR A 72 -11.51 -27.32 19.55
N PRO A 73 -12.35 -26.34 19.94
CA PRO A 73 -12.20 -25.66 21.21
C PRO A 73 -12.11 -26.67 22.37
N PRO A 74 -11.31 -26.40 23.41
CA PRO A 74 -11.29 -27.27 24.58
C PRO A 74 -12.68 -27.37 25.21
N PRO A 75 -13.14 -28.56 25.63
CA PRO A 75 -14.47 -28.75 26.20
C PRO A 75 -14.72 -27.85 27.41
N GLY A 76 -15.90 -27.24 27.49
CA GLY A 76 -16.30 -26.41 28.62
C GLY A 76 -15.65 -25.02 28.66
N LEU A 77 -14.87 -24.63 27.65
CA LEU A 77 -14.34 -23.28 27.52
C LEU A 77 -15.09 -22.48 26.45
N VAL A 78 -15.17 -21.17 26.66
CA VAL A 78 -15.74 -20.20 25.72
C VAL A 78 -14.64 -19.30 25.16
N TYR A 79 -14.81 -18.87 23.91
CA TYR A 79 -13.87 -17.98 23.25
C TYR A 79 -14.13 -16.52 23.68
N MET A 80 -13.05 -15.80 23.98
CA MET A 80 -13.08 -14.39 24.35
C MET A 80 -11.96 -13.62 23.65
N ARG A 81 -12.31 -12.53 22.96
CA ARG A 81 -11.34 -11.60 22.37
C ARG A 81 -10.65 -10.80 23.46
N THR A 82 -9.32 -10.67 23.37
CA THR A 82 -8.55 -9.86 24.34
C THR A 82 -8.56 -8.37 24.00
N GLY A 83 -8.91 -8.01 22.76
CA GLY A 83 -8.77 -6.65 22.24
C GLY A 83 -7.37 -6.31 21.72
N PHE A 84 -6.41 -7.23 21.85
CA PHE A 84 -5.05 -7.06 21.32
C PHE A 84 -4.89 -7.76 19.98
N THR A 85 -4.15 -7.11 19.09
CA THR A 85 -3.62 -7.73 17.87
C THR A 85 -2.42 -8.59 18.21
N LEU A 86 -2.05 -9.49 17.30
CA LEU A 86 -0.87 -10.31 17.46
C LEU A 86 0.40 -9.47 17.42
N SER A 87 0.42 -8.32 16.74
CA SER A 87 1.55 -7.38 16.79
C SER A 87 1.77 -6.77 18.18
N ARG A 88 0.74 -6.76 19.03
CA ARG A 88 0.74 -6.19 20.39
C ARG A 88 0.54 -7.26 21.48
N TRP A 89 0.89 -8.51 21.17
CA TRP A 89 0.68 -9.62 22.10
C TRP A 89 1.57 -9.53 23.35
N ASP A 90 2.70 -8.84 23.25
CA ASP A 90 3.64 -8.57 24.34
C ASP A 90 3.04 -7.62 25.39
N GLU A 91 2.26 -6.62 24.96
CA GLU A 91 1.48 -5.76 25.85
C GLU A 91 0.44 -6.57 26.63
N LEU A 92 -0.28 -7.48 25.95
CA LEU A 92 -1.21 -8.41 26.60
C LEU A 92 -0.50 -9.34 27.60
N ALA A 93 0.73 -9.73 27.28
CA ALA A 93 1.52 -10.67 28.06
C ALA A 93 2.31 -10.03 29.21
N VAL A 94 2.13 -8.73 29.50
CA VAL A 94 2.91 -7.99 30.52
C VAL A 94 2.81 -8.61 31.92
N ASP A 95 1.71 -9.28 32.23
CA ASP A 95 1.51 -9.97 33.51
C ASP A 95 1.68 -11.50 33.43
N TRP A 96 2.06 -12.02 32.27
CA TRP A 96 2.33 -13.45 32.10
C TRP A 96 3.66 -13.85 32.76
N SER A 97 3.71 -15.09 33.23
CA SER A 97 4.97 -15.69 33.70
C SER A 97 5.99 -15.77 32.56
N LYS A 98 7.28 -15.88 32.93
CA LYS A 98 8.35 -16.03 31.94
C LYS A 98 8.18 -17.31 31.12
N GLU A 99 7.70 -18.37 31.75
CA GLU A 99 7.43 -19.67 31.15
C GLU A 99 6.31 -19.55 30.10
N ASP A 100 5.24 -18.83 30.40
CA ASP A 100 4.13 -18.58 29.47
C ASP A 100 4.56 -17.78 28.24
N ARG A 101 5.32 -16.70 28.44
CA ARG A 101 5.87 -15.92 27.32
C ARG A 101 6.82 -16.75 26.44
N THR A 102 7.64 -17.59 27.07
CA THR A 102 8.57 -18.48 26.37
C THR A 102 7.81 -19.53 25.56
N ALA A 103 6.76 -20.11 26.12
CA ALA A 103 5.90 -21.07 25.43
C ALA A 103 5.15 -20.43 24.25
N MET A 104 4.64 -19.20 24.41
CA MET A 104 4.02 -18.46 23.31
C MET A 104 5.01 -18.15 22.19
N MET A 105 6.21 -17.68 22.52
CA MET A 105 7.26 -17.46 21.52
C MET A 105 7.69 -18.74 20.81
N ALA A 106 7.80 -19.85 21.55
CA ALA A 106 8.10 -21.15 20.96
C ALA A 106 7.01 -21.54 19.96
N PHE A 107 5.74 -21.40 20.34
CA PHE A 107 4.59 -21.64 19.44
C PHE A 107 4.63 -20.76 18.18
N LEU A 108 4.87 -19.46 18.32
CA LEU A 108 4.99 -18.53 17.19
C LEU A 108 6.20 -18.83 16.27
N SER A 109 7.15 -19.63 16.75
CA SER A 109 8.32 -20.06 15.99
C SER A 109 8.18 -21.49 15.45
N GLU A 110 7.06 -22.18 15.71
CA GLU A 110 6.85 -23.54 15.22
C GLU A 110 6.66 -23.55 13.69
N PRO A 111 7.28 -24.51 12.96
CA PRO A 111 7.16 -24.59 11.51
C PRO A 111 5.71 -24.57 11.01
N ARG A 112 4.82 -25.34 11.65
CA ARG A 112 3.39 -25.38 11.27
C ARG A 112 2.70 -24.02 11.33
N TYR A 113 3.10 -23.16 12.28
CA TYR A 113 2.52 -21.84 12.44
C TYR A 113 3.09 -20.86 11.42
N LEU A 114 4.41 -20.94 11.18
CA LEU A 114 5.07 -20.17 10.13
C LEU A 114 4.48 -20.51 8.75
N ASP A 115 4.32 -21.79 8.42
CA ASP A 115 3.69 -22.24 7.17
C ASP A 115 2.26 -21.69 7.02
N TYR A 116 1.49 -21.69 8.11
CA TYR A 116 0.15 -21.11 8.13
C TYR A 116 0.19 -19.59 7.83
N MET A 117 1.13 -18.86 8.44
CA MET A 117 1.28 -17.42 8.23
C MET A 117 1.76 -17.11 6.82
N GLU A 118 2.70 -17.86 6.27
CA GLU A 118 3.15 -17.74 4.89
C GLU A 118 2.00 -17.97 3.90
N HIS A 119 1.18 -19.00 4.13
CA HIS A 119 -0.01 -19.24 3.32
C HIS A 119 -1.00 -18.07 3.39
N ARG A 120 -1.22 -17.48 4.56
CA ARG A 120 -2.07 -16.30 4.71
C ARG A 120 -1.50 -15.06 4.01
N LEU A 121 -0.20 -14.84 4.11
CA LEU A 121 0.46 -13.75 3.39
C LEU A 121 0.35 -13.97 1.87
N MET A 122 0.46 -15.20 1.38
CA MET A 122 0.23 -15.51 -0.03
C MET A 122 -1.20 -15.15 -0.47
N ASN A 123 -2.22 -15.41 0.35
CA ASN A 123 -3.60 -15.00 0.06
C ASN A 123 -3.73 -13.47 0.00
N VAL A 124 -3.07 -12.75 0.92
CA VAL A 124 -3.00 -11.27 0.87
C VAL A 124 -2.36 -10.81 -0.45
N LYS A 125 -1.23 -11.40 -0.86
CA LYS A 125 -0.55 -11.07 -2.13
C LYS A 125 -1.43 -11.34 -3.35
N GLN A 126 -2.18 -12.43 -3.36
CA GLN A 126 -3.14 -12.71 -4.43
C GLN A 126 -4.26 -11.66 -4.49
N ARG A 127 -4.76 -11.19 -3.34
CA ARG A 127 -5.76 -10.10 -3.30
C ARG A 127 -5.16 -8.76 -3.75
N GLN A 128 -3.93 -8.44 -3.34
CA GLN A 128 -3.22 -7.25 -3.84
C GLN A 128 -3.06 -7.29 -5.36
N GLN A 129 -2.69 -8.43 -5.94
CA GLN A 129 -2.61 -8.59 -7.39
C GLN A 129 -3.96 -8.34 -8.07
N ARG A 130 -5.06 -8.87 -7.53
CA ARG A 130 -6.41 -8.62 -8.08
C ARG A 130 -6.81 -7.16 -8.01
N ILE A 131 -6.46 -6.46 -6.92
CA ILE A 131 -6.69 -5.01 -6.78
C ILE A 131 -5.91 -4.26 -7.86
N LEU A 132 -4.62 -4.58 -8.03
CA LEU A 132 -3.75 -3.91 -9.00
C LEU A 132 -4.17 -4.19 -10.45
N SER A 133 -4.70 -5.38 -10.73
CA SER A 133 -5.20 -5.77 -12.05
C SER A 133 -6.69 -5.51 -12.25
N SER A 134 -7.35 -4.79 -11.35
CA SER A 134 -8.81 -4.59 -11.40
C SER A 134 -9.18 -3.67 -12.56
N ASP A 135 -10.27 -3.95 -13.27
CA ASP A 135 -10.80 -3.06 -14.32
C ASP A 135 -11.65 -1.90 -13.78
N SER A 136 -11.97 -1.92 -12.48
CA SER A 136 -12.72 -0.84 -11.82
C SER A 136 -11.89 0.45 -11.81
N VAL A 137 -12.42 1.52 -12.39
CA VAL A 137 -11.77 2.86 -12.42
C VAL A 137 -11.45 3.34 -11.01
N THR A 138 -12.38 3.20 -10.07
CA THR A 138 -12.18 3.59 -8.67
C THR A 138 -11.06 2.78 -8.01
N THR A 139 -11.00 1.48 -8.28
CA THR A 139 -9.94 0.61 -7.74
C THR A 139 -8.59 0.96 -8.33
N LYS A 140 -8.49 1.17 -9.65
CA LYS A 140 -7.27 1.63 -10.33
C LYS A 140 -6.79 2.97 -9.78
N LEU A 141 -7.72 3.91 -9.54
CA LEU A 141 -7.41 5.21 -8.96
C LEU A 141 -6.81 5.04 -7.56
N LEU A 142 -7.50 4.36 -6.64
CA LEU A 142 -7.04 4.22 -5.26
C LEU A 142 -5.75 3.40 -5.13
N ALA A 143 -5.63 2.32 -5.91
CA ALA A 143 -4.39 1.55 -5.97
C ALA A 143 -3.25 2.36 -6.60
N GLY A 144 -3.53 3.12 -7.65
CA GLY A 144 -2.59 4.07 -8.25
C GLY A 144 -2.11 5.11 -7.25
N MET A 145 -3.01 5.74 -6.49
CA MET A 145 -2.65 6.69 -5.43
C MET A 145 -1.71 6.04 -4.41
N TRP A 146 -2.00 4.81 -3.98
CA TRP A 146 -1.17 4.08 -3.03
C TRP A 146 0.23 3.78 -3.59
N MET A 147 0.30 3.28 -4.83
CA MET A 147 1.56 2.92 -5.50
C MET A 147 2.41 4.15 -5.84
N ALA A 148 1.77 5.26 -6.17
CA ALA A 148 2.43 6.56 -6.34
C ALA A 148 2.90 7.15 -4.99
N GLY A 149 2.48 6.55 -3.88
CA GLY A 149 2.78 6.99 -2.54
C GLY A 149 1.94 8.17 -2.10
N ILE A 150 0.97 8.66 -2.88
CA ILE A 150 0.21 9.90 -2.61
C ILE A 150 -1.15 9.66 -1.95
N HIS A 151 -1.46 8.42 -1.57
CA HIS A 151 -2.75 8.11 -0.94
C HIS A 151 -2.87 8.82 0.42
N PRO A 152 -4.03 9.41 0.77
CA PRO A 152 -4.23 10.11 2.05
C PRO A 152 -3.85 9.25 3.27
N ALA A 153 -4.22 7.98 3.25
CA ALA A 153 -3.87 7.02 4.31
C ALA A 153 -2.35 6.74 4.50
N GLN A 154 -1.48 7.27 3.63
CA GLN A 154 -0.01 7.18 3.78
C GLN A 154 0.59 8.39 4.51
N ASP A 155 -0.19 9.42 4.83
CA ASP A 155 0.27 10.58 5.60
C ASP A 155 0.07 10.33 7.11
N GLU A 156 1.16 10.40 7.88
CA GLU A 156 1.18 10.20 9.33
C GLU A 156 0.29 11.20 10.09
N ASN A 157 0.07 12.38 9.51
CA ASN A 157 -0.76 13.44 10.08
C ASN A 157 -2.23 13.35 9.63
N HIS A 158 -2.58 12.38 8.79
CA HIS A 158 -3.95 12.22 8.33
C HIS A 158 -4.80 11.62 9.44
N GLN A 159 -5.34 12.50 10.30
CA GLN A 159 -6.45 12.17 11.18
C GLN A 159 -7.67 11.95 10.29
N THR A 160 -7.98 10.68 10.01
CA THR A 160 -9.08 10.30 9.12
C THR A 160 -10.40 10.91 9.60
N ILE A 161 -10.84 12.00 8.97
CA ILE A 161 -12.26 12.37 8.98
C ILE A 161 -12.92 11.45 7.96
N TRP A 162 -13.42 10.33 8.45
CA TRP A 162 -14.18 9.35 7.67
C TRP A 162 -15.40 10.05 7.06
N GLY A 163 -15.44 10.19 5.73
CA GLY A 163 -16.64 10.63 5.00
C GLY A 163 -16.43 11.74 3.97
N GLU A 164 -15.29 12.41 3.96
CA GLU A 164 -14.94 13.35 2.88
C GLU A 164 -13.73 12.77 2.14
N GLU A 165 -13.99 12.08 1.03
CA GLU A 165 -13.00 11.72 0.04
C GLU A 165 -12.45 13.01 -0.58
N THR A 166 -11.58 13.73 0.12
CA THR A 166 -10.69 14.68 -0.55
C THR A 166 -9.79 13.85 -1.44
N LEU A 167 -10.17 13.75 -2.71
CA LEU A 167 -9.28 13.32 -3.79
C LEU A 167 -8.02 14.18 -3.67
N LEU A 168 -6.97 13.60 -3.11
CA LEU A 168 -5.70 14.29 -2.94
C LEU A 168 -5.19 14.61 -4.34
N GLU A 169 -5.03 15.90 -4.62
CA GLU A 169 -4.62 16.42 -5.91
C GLU A 169 -3.15 16.07 -6.13
N TRP A 170 -2.86 15.24 -7.13
CA TRP A 170 -1.53 15.20 -7.73
C TRP A 170 -1.27 16.54 -8.41
N ASP A 171 -0.03 17.01 -8.37
CA ASP A 171 0.35 18.29 -8.97
C ASP A 171 1.45 18.14 -10.03
N THR A 172 1.92 19.28 -10.52
CA THR A 172 2.97 19.35 -11.54
C THR A 172 4.30 18.78 -11.04
N TYR A 173 4.59 18.82 -9.73
CA TYR A 173 5.80 18.22 -9.17
C TYR A 173 5.72 16.70 -9.20
N ASP A 174 4.55 16.12 -8.90
CA ASP A 174 4.36 14.66 -8.97
C ASP A 174 4.52 14.15 -10.41
N MET A 175 3.92 14.86 -11.39
CA MET A 175 4.10 14.55 -12.83
C MET A 175 5.56 14.66 -13.27
N LEU A 176 6.28 15.70 -12.83
CA LEU A 176 7.69 15.90 -13.14
C LEU A 176 8.57 14.78 -12.55
N ALA A 177 8.28 14.36 -11.32
CA ALA A 177 9.05 13.33 -10.64
C ALA A 177 8.83 11.97 -11.33
N ALA A 178 7.59 11.67 -11.73
CA ALA A 178 7.26 10.50 -12.54
C ALA A 178 7.98 10.53 -13.91
N LEU A 179 7.96 11.67 -14.61
CA LEU A 179 8.63 11.84 -15.90
C LEU A 179 10.14 11.61 -15.79
N LYS A 180 10.78 12.20 -14.77
CA LYS A 180 12.22 12.02 -14.51
C LYS A 180 12.55 10.55 -14.26
N ARG A 181 11.73 9.84 -13.48
CA ARG A 181 11.89 8.40 -13.21
C ARG A 181 11.89 7.59 -14.51
N ILE A 182 10.93 7.86 -15.38
CA ILE A 182 10.78 7.19 -16.67
C ILE A 182 11.99 7.47 -17.55
N VAL A 183 12.38 8.75 -17.71
CA VAL A 183 13.55 9.13 -18.53
C VAL A 183 14.83 8.47 -18.00
N ALA A 184 15.06 8.49 -16.68
CA ALA A 184 16.23 7.85 -16.08
C ALA A 184 16.27 6.33 -16.30
N TYR A 185 15.12 5.66 -16.21
CA TYR A 185 15.01 4.23 -16.46
C TYR A 185 15.26 3.89 -17.94
N MET A 186 14.77 4.70 -18.87
CA MET A 186 14.97 4.46 -20.32
C MET A 186 16.42 4.62 -20.76
N VAL A 187 17.18 5.52 -20.13
CA VAL A 187 18.62 5.68 -20.38
C VAL A 187 19.39 4.38 -20.08
N THR A 188 18.93 3.59 -19.11
CA THR A 188 19.58 2.32 -18.74
C THR A 188 18.99 1.09 -19.42
N HIS A 189 17.89 1.24 -20.17
CA HIS A 189 17.15 0.16 -20.85
C HIS A 189 16.83 0.53 -22.31
N PRO A 190 17.85 0.62 -23.19
CA PRO A 190 17.69 1.09 -24.57
C PRO A 190 16.77 0.20 -25.42
N GLU A 191 16.61 -1.07 -25.08
CA GLU A 191 15.69 -2.00 -25.74
C GLU A 191 14.23 -1.58 -25.59
N ILE A 192 13.86 -0.99 -24.45
CA ILE A 192 12.51 -0.49 -24.21
C ILE A 192 12.29 0.82 -24.98
N TYR A 193 13.33 1.66 -25.05
CA TYR A 193 13.27 2.90 -25.80
C TYR A 193 13.04 2.65 -27.30
N GLN A 194 13.58 1.57 -27.88
CA GLN A 194 13.37 1.23 -29.29
C GLN A 194 11.91 0.92 -29.64
N GLU A 195 11.14 0.38 -28.69
CA GLU A 195 9.73 0.00 -28.88
C GLU A 195 8.81 1.23 -28.92
N HIS A 196 9.10 2.25 -28.11
CA HIS A 196 8.23 3.42 -27.89
C HIS A 196 8.94 4.77 -28.11
N GLY A 197 9.99 4.78 -28.95
CA GLY A 197 10.95 5.89 -29.07
C GLY A 197 10.31 7.28 -29.25
N ASN A 198 9.29 7.39 -30.10
CA ASN A 198 8.60 8.66 -30.34
C ASN A 198 7.97 9.27 -29.08
N VAL A 199 7.39 8.43 -28.21
CA VAL A 199 6.74 8.88 -26.97
C VAL A 199 7.80 9.27 -25.93
N PHE A 200 8.87 8.48 -25.86
CA PHE A 200 9.97 8.76 -24.94
C PHE A 200 10.83 9.96 -25.37
N ASP A 201 10.92 10.26 -26.66
CA ASP A 201 11.57 11.48 -27.15
C ASP A 201 10.84 12.74 -26.70
N ARG A 202 9.51 12.74 -26.78
CA ARG A 202 8.69 13.85 -26.29
C ARG A 202 8.83 14.01 -24.78
N ALA A 203 8.73 12.92 -24.03
CA ALA A 203 8.94 12.88 -22.59
C ALA A 203 10.33 13.41 -22.19
N SER A 204 11.38 12.96 -22.88
CA SER A 204 12.76 13.40 -22.67
C SER A 204 12.95 14.87 -23.04
N GLY A 205 12.34 15.33 -24.13
CA GLY A 205 12.36 16.74 -24.55
C GLY A 205 11.73 17.65 -23.49
N MET A 206 10.58 17.27 -22.94
CA MET A 206 9.93 18.01 -21.85
C MET A 206 10.79 18.06 -20.59
N TRP A 207 11.38 16.93 -20.20
CA TRP A 207 12.32 16.88 -19.07
C TRP A 207 13.57 17.75 -19.32
N GLN A 208 14.16 17.70 -20.51
CA GLN A 208 15.34 18.49 -20.87
C GLN A 208 15.03 19.98 -20.89
N MET A 209 13.89 20.37 -21.44
CA MET A 209 13.42 21.75 -21.43
C MET A 209 13.36 22.27 -19.99
N PHE A 210 12.78 21.52 -19.05
CA PHE A 210 12.65 21.97 -17.66
C PHE A 210 13.99 21.92 -16.89
N SER A 211 14.70 20.80 -16.94
CA SER A 211 15.99 20.62 -16.25
C SER A 211 17.11 21.50 -16.81
N GLY A 212 16.99 22.00 -18.05
CA GLY A 212 17.88 23.00 -18.63
C GLY A 212 17.75 24.37 -17.98
N HIS A 213 16.55 24.75 -17.57
CA HIS A 213 16.29 26.00 -16.85
C HIS A 213 16.52 25.87 -15.34
N HIS A 214 16.57 24.63 -14.83
CA HIS A 214 16.69 24.32 -13.42
C HIS A 214 17.75 23.22 -13.17
N PRO A 215 19.06 23.56 -13.24
CA PRO A 215 20.14 22.56 -13.26
C PRO A 215 20.24 21.65 -12.02
N PHE A 216 19.79 22.12 -10.85
CA PHE A 216 19.80 21.33 -9.61
C PHE A 216 18.84 20.12 -9.67
N LEU A 217 17.79 20.18 -10.51
CA LEU A 217 16.90 19.04 -10.75
C LEU A 217 17.62 17.83 -11.34
N ARG A 218 18.80 18.02 -11.93
CA ARG A 218 19.63 16.94 -12.47
C ARG A 218 20.35 16.13 -11.39
N GLN A 219 20.57 16.70 -10.21
CA GLN A 219 21.37 16.09 -9.14
C GLN A 219 20.54 15.19 -8.20
N LEU A 220 19.24 15.46 -8.07
CA LEU A 220 18.34 14.86 -7.08
C LEU A 220 17.70 13.54 -7.55
N PHE A 221 18.45 12.57 -8.05
CA PHE A 221 17.85 11.26 -8.33
C PHE A 221 18.83 10.13 -8.16
N THR A 222 18.52 9.25 -7.24
CA THR A 222 18.96 7.86 -7.31
C THR A 222 17.74 7.01 -7.64
N PRO A 223 17.95 5.83 -8.24
CA PRO A 223 16.84 4.95 -8.57
C PRO A 223 16.00 4.47 -7.39
N ASP A 224 16.42 4.72 -6.16
CA ASP A 224 15.83 4.13 -4.96
C ASP A 224 14.86 5.09 -4.24
N ILE A 225 14.80 6.36 -4.64
CA ILE A 225 13.94 7.37 -4.01
C ILE A 225 12.53 7.30 -4.62
N SER A 226 11.49 7.41 -3.79
CA SER A 226 10.11 7.38 -4.25
C SER A 226 9.77 8.65 -5.05
N VAL A 227 8.82 8.53 -5.99
CA VAL A 227 8.32 9.67 -6.79
C VAL A 227 7.80 10.79 -5.88
N ARG A 228 7.13 10.43 -4.78
CA ARG A 228 6.59 11.37 -3.80
C ARG A 228 7.66 12.11 -3.02
N ASP A 229 8.74 11.44 -2.61
CA ASP A 229 9.82 12.11 -1.86
C ASP A 229 10.52 13.15 -2.74
N VAL A 230 10.77 12.81 -4.01
CA VAL A 230 11.33 13.76 -4.99
C VAL A 230 10.38 14.93 -5.23
N ALA A 231 9.08 14.66 -5.40
CA ALA A 231 8.09 15.71 -5.59
C ALA A 231 7.98 16.61 -4.35
N LYS A 232 8.01 16.03 -3.13
CA LYS A 232 7.99 16.76 -1.86
C LYS A 232 9.21 17.68 -1.74
N GLU A 233 10.41 17.15 -1.98
CA GLU A 233 11.64 17.94 -1.94
C GLU A 233 11.55 19.12 -2.92
N TRP A 234 11.14 18.88 -4.17
CA TRP A 234 11.02 19.96 -5.16
C TRP A 234 9.93 20.98 -4.82
N ARG A 235 8.84 20.52 -4.17
CA ARG A 235 7.76 21.38 -3.68
C ARG A 235 8.27 22.29 -2.57
N GLU A 236 9.08 21.77 -1.64
CA GLU A 236 9.70 22.56 -0.57
C GLU A 236 10.64 23.65 -1.12
N VAL A 237 11.36 23.39 -2.21
CA VAL A 237 12.18 24.43 -2.84
C VAL A 237 11.36 25.41 -3.70
N GLY A 238 10.16 25.03 -4.15
CA GLY A 238 9.18 25.97 -4.71
C GLY A 238 9.50 26.51 -6.12
N HIS A 239 10.31 25.81 -6.91
CA HIS A 239 10.80 26.33 -8.20
C HIS A 239 9.74 26.62 -9.27
N LEU A 240 8.63 25.88 -9.31
CA LEU A 240 7.54 26.22 -10.21
C LEU A 240 6.95 27.59 -9.88
N GLY A 241 7.02 28.02 -8.62
CA GLY A 241 6.65 29.35 -8.17
C GLY A 241 7.52 30.49 -8.73
N LEU A 242 8.69 30.18 -9.32
CA LEU A 242 9.54 31.17 -9.99
C LEU A 242 9.08 31.51 -11.41
N LEU A 243 8.19 30.69 -11.99
CA LEU A 243 7.60 30.93 -13.31
C LEU A 243 6.41 31.89 -13.20
N SER A 244 6.12 32.64 -14.27
CA SER A 244 4.87 33.40 -14.34
C SER A 244 3.65 32.46 -14.31
N ALA A 245 2.51 32.94 -13.81
CA ALA A 245 1.29 32.13 -13.73
C ALA A 245 0.89 31.52 -15.09
N GLU A 246 1.03 32.27 -16.18
CA GLU A 246 0.80 31.79 -17.55
C GLU A 246 1.73 30.62 -17.91
N LYS A 247 3.02 30.73 -17.58
CA LYS A 247 3.99 29.65 -17.82
C LYS A 247 3.72 28.43 -16.95
N GLN A 248 3.31 28.62 -15.70
CA GLN A 248 2.92 27.52 -14.80
C GLN A 248 1.71 26.76 -15.37
N ALA A 249 0.67 27.48 -15.80
CA ALA A 249 -0.52 26.87 -16.39
C ALA A 249 -0.23 26.16 -17.71
N TRP A 250 0.53 26.78 -18.60
CA TRP A 250 0.98 26.14 -19.85
C TRP A 250 1.77 24.87 -19.55
N PHE A 251 2.72 24.94 -18.61
CA PHE A 251 3.58 23.83 -18.27
C PHE A 251 2.78 22.66 -17.66
N HIS A 252 1.87 22.94 -16.72
CA HIS A 252 0.96 21.95 -16.18
C HIS A 252 0.17 21.23 -17.28
N ASN A 253 -0.43 21.98 -18.22
CA ASN A 253 -1.18 21.40 -19.33
C ASN A 253 -0.31 20.51 -20.23
N GLN A 254 0.93 20.92 -20.53
CA GLN A 254 1.85 20.08 -21.29
C GLN A 254 2.21 18.79 -20.53
N MET A 255 2.45 18.88 -19.22
CA MET A 255 2.70 17.70 -18.40
C MET A 255 1.51 16.74 -18.40
N VAL A 256 0.28 17.25 -18.31
CA VAL A 256 -0.93 16.43 -18.42
C VAL A 256 -0.98 15.68 -19.76
N ILE A 257 -0.74 16.38 -20.87
CA ILE A 257 -0.73 15.77 -22.22
C ILE A 257 0.33 14.66 -22.31
N GLU A 258 1.56 14.94 -21.89
CA GLU A 258 2.62 13.93 -21.99
C GLU A 258 2.41 12.75 -21.05
N CYS A 259 1.90 12.98 -19.84
CA CYS A 259 1.55 11.90 -18.92
C CYS A 259 0.46 11.00 -19.50
N THR A 260 -0.59 11.59 -20.11
CA THR A 260 -1.65 10.85 -20.79
C THR A 260 -1.11 10.07 -22.00
N ASN A 261 -0.23 10.66 -22.81
CA ASN A 261 0.39 9.96 -23.95
C ASN A 261 1.25 8.78 -23.51
N LEU A 262 2.09 8.96 -22.48
CA LEU A 262 2.89 7.88 -21.90
C LEU A 262 2.00 6.76 -21.36
N CYS A 263 0.92 7.11 -20.65
CA CYS A 263 -0.05 6.15 -20.14
C CYS A 263 -0.70 5.33 -21.28
N ASN A 264 -1.13 5.98 -22.35
CA ASN A 264 -1.89 5.34 -23.42
C ASN A 264 -1.02 4.55 -24.40
N LEU A 265 0.20 5.01 -24.67
CA LEU A 265 1.03 4.47 -25.74
C LEU A 265 2.12 3.52 -25.21
N ALA A 266 2.60 3.71 -23.98
CA ALA A 266 3.65 2.90 -23.37
C ALA A 266 3.19 2.25 -22.05
N GLY A 267 1.88 2.21 -21.80
CA GLY A 267 1.29 1.85 -20.49
C GLY A 267 1.72 0.48 -19.97
N GLU A 268 1.54 -0.58 -20.74
CA GLU A 268 1.91 -1.95 -20.33
C GLU A 268 3.40 -2.06 -19.95
N THR A 269 4.25 -1.43 -20.75
CA THR A 269 5.69 -1.41 -20.52
C THR A 269 6.05 -0.61 -19.26
N LEU A 270 5.42 0.53 -19.03
CA LEU A 270 5.68 1.38 -17.87
C LEU A 270 5.09 0.81 -16.58
N GLU A 271 3.93 0.16 -16.64
CA GLU A 271 3.32 -0.53 -15.51
C GLU A 271 4.25 -1.60 -14.96
N LYS A 272 4.80 -2.42 -15.84
CA LYS A 272 5.72 -3.51 -15.48
C LYS A 272 7.04 -3.00 -14.91
N ASN A 273 7.61 -1.95 -15.52
CA ASN A 273 9.00 -1.58 -15.29
C ASN A 273 9.19 -0.34 -14.40
N CYS A 274 8.16 0.51 -14.31
CA CYS A 274 8.17 1.77 -13.57
C CYS A 274 6.84 1.98 -12.81
N PRO A 275 6.35 1.01 -12.02
CA PRO A 275 4.98 0.98 -11.49
C PRO A 275 4.60 2.24 -10.69
N HIS A 276 5.53 2.81 -9.92
CA HIS A 276 5.24 4.00 -9.10
C HIS A 276 5.09 5.27 -9.95
N ALA A 277 5.88 5.40 -11.03
CA ALA A 277 5.75 6.51 -11.96
C ALA A 277 4.51 6.33 -12.84
N PHE A 278 4.28 5.10 -13.32
CA PHE A 278 3.08 4.75 -14.08
C PHE A 278 1.80 5.03 -13.29
N ALA A 279 1.79 4.79 -11.98
CA ALA A 279 0.68 5.11 -11.12
C ALA A 279 0.29 6.61 -11.19
N ILE A 280 1.26 7.54 -11.18
CA ILE A 280 0.99 8.96 -11.41
C ILE A 280 0.37 9.19 -12.80
N LEU A 281 0.92 8.56 -13.85
CA LEU A 281 0.39 8.71 -15.20
C LEU A 281 -1.08 8.27 -15.31
N THR A 282 -1.43 7.16 -14.67
CA THR A 282 -2.79 6.63 -14.59
C THR A 282 -3.73 7.60 -13.87
N LEU A 283 -3.28 8.21 -12.77
CA LEU A 283 -4.08 9.23 -12.07
C LEU A 283 -4.33 10.45 -12.94
N VAL A 284 -3.32 10.89 -13.69
CA VAL A 284 -3.45 12.01 -14.63
C VAL A 284 -4.41 11.66 -15.76
N SER A 285 -4.26 10.49 -16.39
CA SER A 285 -5.07 10.08 -17.54
C SER A 285 -6.55 9.88 -17.18
N LEU A 286 -6.84 9.40 -15.96
CA LEU A 286 -8.21 9.23 -15.44
C LEU A 286 -8.85 10.53 -14.95
N SER A 287 -8.09 11.62 -14.84
CA SER A 287 -8.61 12.90 -14.37
C SER A 287 -9.41 13.65 -15.44
N PRO A 288 -10.28 14.62 -15.05
CA PRO A 288 -10.98 15.47 -16.02
C PRO A 288 -10.05 16.22 -16.97
N ALA A 289 -8.82 16.54 -16.56
CA ALA A 289 -7.82 17.19 -17.42
C ALA A 289 -7.22 16.20 -18.43
N GLY A 290 -6.91 14.98 -17.99
CA GLY A 290 -6.41 13.90 -18.84
C GLY A 290 -7.42 13.48 -19.90
N VAL A 291 -8.68 13.27 -19.52
CA VAL A 291 -9.76 12.87 -20.43
C VAL A 291 -10.03 13.91 -21.53
N LYS A 292 -9.78 15.20 -21.29
CA LYS A 292 -9.92 16.25 -22.32
C LYS A 292 -8.71 16.34 -23.26
N SER A 293 -7.60 15.71 -22.92
CA SER A 293 -6.33 15.78 -23.65
C SER A 293 -6.14 14.66 -24.68
N THR A 294 -6.98 13.62 -24.63
CA THR A 294 -7.10 12.55 -25.64
C THR A 294 -8.02 12.97 -26.77
#